data_AF-A0A2V9P7B2-F1
#
_entry.id   AF-A0A2V9P7B2-F1
#
_cell.length_a   1.000
_cell.length_b   1.000
_cell.length_c   1.000
_cell.angle_alpha   90.00
_cell.angle_beta   90.00
_cell.angle_gamma   90.00
#
_symmetry.space_group_name_H-M   'P 1'
#
loop_
_entity.id
_entity.type
_entity.pdbx_description
1 polymer ?
#
loop_
_entity_poly.entity_id
_entity_poly.type
_entity_poly.pdbx_seq_one_letter_code
_entity_poly.pdbx_strand_id
1 'polypeptide(L)' 'MDEGRKRVLLIAAAILAARKLCQLESTKPSPALHSIIADAVIFAERIMRRIDAEWPVKR' A
#
# COMPACT_ATOMS: atom_id res chain seq x y z
N MET A 1 -4.63 -13.20 -6.89
CA MET A 1 -4.49 -12.71 -5.50
C MET A 1 -5.64 -13.29 -4.70
N ASP A 2 -5.34 -14.01 -3.64
CA ASP A 2 -6.34 -14.41 -2.65
C ASP A 2 -6.93 -13.19 -1.95
N GLU A 3 -8.18 -13.28 -1.51
CA GLU A 3 -8.89 -12.16 -0.87
C GLU A 3 -8.19 -11.71 0.42
N GLY A 4 -7.57 -12.65 1.15
CA GLY A 4 -6.72 -12.34 2.31
C GLY A 4 -5.51 -11.48 1.94
N ARG A 5 -4.85 -11.80 0.82
CA ARG A 5 -3.69 -11.06 0.33
C ARG A 5 -4.07 -9.64 -0.10
N LYS A 6 -5.22 -9.48 -0.75
CA LYS A 6 -5.75 -8.16 -1.13
C LYS A 6 -6.04 -7.29 0.10
N ARG A 7 -6.63 -7.85 1.16
CA ARG A 7 -6.91 -7.12 2.41
C ARG A 7 -5.64 -6.65 3.11
N VAL A 8 -4.60 -7.48 3.18
CA VAL A 8 -3.33 -7.10 3.80
C VAL A 8 -2.65 -5.97 3.01
N LEU A 9 -2.67 -6.04 1.68
CA LEU A 9 -2.18 -4.94 0.83
C LEU A 9 -2.93 -3.64 1.06
N LEU A 10 -4.26 -3.70 1.16
CA LEU A 10 -5.09 -2.53 1.42
C LEU A 10 -4.72 -1.87 2.76
N ILE A 11 -4.57 -2.66 3.83
CA ILE A 11 -4.22 -2.15 5.16
C ILE A 11 -2.83 -1.50 5.14
N ALA A 12 -1.83 -2.18 4.56
CA ALA A 12 -0.48 -1.66 4.48
C ALA A 12 -0.41 -0.38 3.63
N ALA A 13 -1.04 -0.35 2.46
CA ALA A 13 -1.09 0.82 1.60
C ALA A 13 -1.82 1.99 2.29
N ALA A 14 -2.93 1.75 3.00
CA ALA A 14 -3.65 2.78 3.71
C ALA A 14 -2.79 3.43 4.81
N ILE A 15 -2.03 2.64 5.58
CA ILE A 15 -1.12 3.15 6.62
C ILE A 15 -0.01 4.00 6.00
N LEU A 16 0.59 3.53 4.90
CA LEU A 16 1.66 4.25 4.20
C LEU A 16 1.14 5.55 3.57
N ALA A 17 -0.07 5.53 3.02
CA ALA A 17 -0.71 6.71 2.44
C ALA A 17 -1.12 7.72 3.51
N ALA A 18 -1.61 7.29 4.68
CA ALA A 18 -2.16 8.17 5.71
C ALA A 18 -1.21 9.31 6.11
N ARG A 19 0.09 9.01 6.28
CA ARG A 19 1.07 10.04 6.64
C ARG A 19 1.27 11.08 5.53
N LYS A 20 1.31 10.64 4.27
CA LYS A 20 1.47 11.53 3.11
C LYS A 20 0.19 12.33 2.84
N LEU A 21 -0.98 11.73 3.04
CA LEU A 21 -2.28 12.37 2.89
C LEU A 21 -2.51 13.45 3.96
N CYS A 22 -2.04 13.24 5.19
CA CYS A 22 -2.09 14.25 6.25
C CYS A 22 -1.30 15.52 5.91
N GLN A 23 -0.35 15.44 4.97
CA GLN A 23 0.43 16.59 4.49
C GLN A 23 -0.22 17.28 3.29
N LEU A 24 -1.27 16.70 2.68
CA LEU A 24 -2.02 17.40 1.64
C LEU A 24 -2.97 18.41 2.28
N GLU A 25 -2.88 19.66 1.85
CA GLU A 25 -3.81 20.72 2.29
C GLU A 25 -5.24 20.54 1.74
N SER A 26 -5.42 19.65 0.75
CA SER A 26 -6.70 19.43 0.08
C SER A 26 -6.89 17.96 -0.28
N THR A 27 -8.07 17.41 0.01
CA THR A 27 -8.47 16.06 -0.38
C THR A 27 -9.08 16.00 -1.78
N LYS A 28 -9.09 17.12 -2.52
CA LYS A 28 -9.61 17.16 -3.88
C LYS A 28 -8.78 16.24 -4.80
N PRO A 29 -9.41 15.61 -5.81
CA PRO A 29 -8.69 14.84 -6.82
C PRO A 29 -7.59 15.70 -7.44
N SER A 30 -6.35 15.29 -7.23
CA SER A 30 -5.17 16.00 -7.70
C SER A 30 -4.12 15.00 -8.16
N PRO A 31 -3.23 15.36 -9.11
CA PRO A 31 -2.13 14.48 -9.51
C PRO A 31 -1.30 14.00 -8.30
N ALA A 32 -1.08 14.89 -7.32
CA ALA A 32 -0.38 14.56 -6.08
C ALA A 32 -1.09 13.45 -5.27
N LEU A 33 -2.42 13.52 -5.13
CA LEU A 33 -3.21 12.49 -4.47
C LEU A 33 -3.07 11.14 -5.17
N HIS A 34 -3.18 11.12 -6.50
CA HIS A 34 -3.04 9.90 -7.30
C HIS A 34 -1.64 9.29 -7.17
N SER A 35 -0.58 10.13 -7.20
CA SER A 35 0.80 9.67 -7.00
C SER A 35 1.01 9.07 -5.61
N ILE A 36 0.45 9.67 -4.56
CA ILE A 36 0.57 9.14 -3.18
C ILE A 36 -0.08 7.76 -3.06
N ILE A 37 -1.27 7.58 -3.64
CA ILE A 37 -1.96 6.28 -3.62
C ILE A 37 -1.16 5.24 -4.41
N ALA A 38 -0.68 5.59 -5.60
CA ALA A 38 0.12 4.70 -6.44
C ALA A 38 1.41 4.26 -5.74
N ASP A 39 2.14 5.22 -5.15
CA ASP A 39 3.34 4.95 -4.36
C ASP A 39 3.04 3.98 -3.21
N ALA A 40 1.98 4.24 -2.45
CA ALA A 40 1.62 3.45 -1.28
C ALA A 40 1.31 1.99 -1.66
N VAL A 41 0.63 1.76 -2.78
CA VAL A 41 0.35 0.42 -3.32
C VAL A 41 1.65 -0.28 -3.74
N ILE A 42 2.54 0.41 -4.47
CA ILE A 42 3.83 -0.15 -4.89
C ILE A 42 4.68 -0.54 -3.67
N PHE A 43 4.75 0.30 -2.65
CA PHE A 43 5.49 -0.01 -1.43
C PHE A 43 4.86 -1.17 -0.65
N ALA A 44 3.54 -1.19 -0.51
CA ALA A 44 2.84 -2.29 0.13
C ALA A 44 3.11 -3.63 -0.58
N GLU A 45 3.15 -3.64 -1.92
CA GLU A 45 3.49 -4.83 -2.69
C GLU A 45 4.95 -5.27 -2.47
N ARG A 46 5.90 -4.33 -2.44
CA ARG A 46 7.31 -4.64 -2.16
C ARG A 46 7.48 -5.24 -0.77
N ILE A 47 6.81 -4.70 0.24
CA ILE A 47 6.81 -5.25 1.62
C ILE A 47 6.26 -6.67 1.61
N MET A 48 5.12 -6.89 0.96
CA MET A 48 4.49 -8.21 0.91
C MET A 48 5.38 -9.23 0.21
N ARG A 49 5.98 -8.90 -0.94
CA ARG A 49 6.94 -9.78 -1.63
C ARG A 49 8.15 -10.10 -0.74
N ARG A 50 8.62 -9.14 0.07
CA ARG A 50 9.72 -9.37 1.01
C ARG A 50 9.31 -10.34 2.13
N ILE A 51 8.09 -10.23 2.65
CA ILE A 51 7.53 -11.15 3.64
C ILE A 51 7.41 -12.56 3.04
N ASP A 52 6.87 -12.70 1.83
CA ASP A 52 6.74 -14.02 1.20
C ASP A 52 8.10 -14.70 0.95
N ALA A 53 9.13 -13.90 0.66
CA ALA A 53 10.48 -14.41 0.45
C ALA A 53 11.14 -14.91 1.75
N GLU A 54 10.88 -14.26 2.88
CA GLU A 54 11.39 -14.66 4.20
C GLU A 54 10.59 -15.82 4.82
N TRP A 55 9.27 -15.84 4.60
CA TRP A 55 8.36 -16.87 5.13
C TRP A 55 7.54 -17.50 3.99
N PRO A 56 8.17 -18.31 3.13
CA PRO A 56 7.45 -18.98 2.07
C PRO A 56 6.41 -19.93 2.67
N VAL A 57 5.17 -19.82 2.21
CA VAL A 57 4.11 -20.76 2.59
C VAL A 57 4.56 -22.16 2.14
N LYS A 58 4.86 -23.04 3.10
CA LYS A 58 5.08 -24.46 2.80
C LYS A 58 3.80 -24.99 2.14
N ARG A 59 3.91 -25.32 0.86
CA ARG A 59 2.88 -26.08 0.14
C ARG A 59 2.71 -27.46 0.77
#